data_AF-A0A0C9V0Q5-F1
#
_entry.id   AF-A0A0C9V0Q5-F1
#
_cell.length_a   1.000
_cell.length_b   1.000
_cell.length_c   1.000
_cell.angle_alpha   90.00
_cell.angle_beta   90.00
_cell.angle_gamma   90.00
#
_symmetry.space_group_name_H-M   'P 1'
#
loop_
_entity.id
_entity.type
_entity.pdbx_description
1 polymer ?
#
loop_
_entity_poly.entity_id
_entity_poly.type
_entity_poly.pdbx_seq_one_letter_code
_entity_poly.pdbx_strand_id
1 'polypeptide(L)'
;HCLGTTSGDPTEANWVGEQFKRDGEIPVGSVKGNIGHREITSFLASLCKVCMTFQTGIIPLNVNLKTPNPAIRWDHYRLRPVTEPTPITSRSSDGHPLVSITSSGIGGVNGHALI
;
A
#
# COMPACT_ATOMS: atom_id res chain seq x y z
N HIS A 1 -2.10 -0.90 5.91
CA HIS A 1 -3.30 -0.88 6.78
C HIS A 1 -4.21 0.28 6.40
N CYS A 2 -3.71 1.52 6.39
CA CYS A 2 -4.29 2.68 5.70
C CYS A 2 -5.79 2.88 5.95
N LEU A 3 -6.12 3.26 7.18
CA LEU A 3 -7.49 3.55 7.62
C LEU A 3 -8.00 4.90 7.10
N GLY A 4 -7.13 5.75 6.56
CA GLY A 4 -7.50 7.11 6.19
C GLY A 4 -7.51 8.07 7.37
N THR A 5 -6.80 7.74 8.47
CA THR A 5 -6.76 8.61 9.66
C THR A 5 -5.62 9.61 9.54
N THR A 6 -5.86 10.83 10.04
CA THR A 6 -4.90 11.94 9.95
C THR A 6 -3.55 11.61 10.60
N SER A 7 -3.54 10.83 11.69
CA SER A 7 -2.33 10.44 12.43
C SER A 7 -1.80 9.05 12.06
N GLY A 8 -2.69 8.09 11.77
CA GLY A 8 -2.29 6.71 11.53
C GLY A 8 -1.59 6.50 10.19
N ASP A 9 -2.11 7.12 9.12
CA ASP A 9 -1.52 6.97 7.78
C ASP A 9 -0.07 7.53 7.71
N PRO A 10 0.25 8.73 8.27
CA PRO A 10 1.63 9.18 8.40
C PRO A 10 2.50 8.27 9.25
N THR A 11 1.98 7.74 10.36
CA THR A 11 2.74 6.84 11.23
C THR A 11 3.14 5.58 10.48
N GLU A 12 2.21 4.93 9.77
CA GLU A 12 2.48 3.72 9.00
C GLU A 12 3.45 3.97 7.84
N ALA A 13 3.15 4.96 7.00
CA ALA A 13 3.93 5.20 5.78
C ALA A 13 5.35 5.69 6.10
N ASN A 14 5.51 6.60 7.05
CA ASN A 14 6.83 7.12 7.42
C ASN A 14 7.66 6.05 8.12
N TRP A 15 7.07 5.20 8.96
CA TRP A 15 7.78 4.08 9.58
C TRP A 15 8.30 3.10 8.52
N VAL A 16 7.46 2.72 7.55
CA VAL A 16 7.90 1.86 6.43
C VAL A 16 9.02 2.54 5.63
N GLY A 17 8.89 3.83 5.35
CA GLY A 17 9.93 4.62 4.68
C GLY A 17 11.27 4.62 5.42
N GLU A 18 11.23 4.78 6.73
CA GLU A 18 12.41 4.84 7.59
C GLU A 18 13.13 3.51 7.74
N GLN A 19 12.37 2.42 7.97
CA GLN A 19 12.94 1.11 8.26
C GLN A 19 13.41 0.37 7.01
N PHE A 20 12.77 0.59 5.86
CA PHE A 20 13.08 -0.14 4.63
C PHE A 20 13.73 0.77 3.58
N LYS A 21 15.05 0.93 3.66
CA LYS A 21 15.85 1.68 2.67
C LYS A 21 15.72 1.04 1.28
N ARG A 22 15.67 1.88 0.23
CA ARG A 22 15.44 1.44 -1.15
C ARG A 22 15.96 2.44 -2.17
N ASP A 23 16.30 1.93 -3.35
CA ASP A 23 16.86 2.75 -4.44
C ASP A 23 15.81 3.32 -5.39
N GLY A 24 14.53 3.01 -5.23
CA GLY A 24 13.50 3.47 -6.17
C GLY A 24 12.14 3.59 -5.53
N GLU A 25 11.24 4.25 -6.25
CA GLU A 25 9.90 4.52 -5.77
C GLU A 25 9.07 3.25 -5.60
N ILE A 26 8.28 3.21 -4.54
CA ILE A 26 7.29 2.15 -4.30
C ILE A 26 5.89 2.74 -4.44
N PRO A 27 5.06 2.19 -5.34
CA PRO A 27 3.64 2.52 -5.40
C PRO A 27 2.93 2.09 -4.11
N VAL A 28 2.17 3.00 -3.50
CA VAL A 28 1.40 2.76 -2.28
C VAL A 28 -0.09 2.86 -2.57
N GLY A 29 -0.86 1.90 -2.04
CA GLY A 29 -2.30 2.02 -2.08
C GLY A 29 -3.06 1.15 -1.09
N SER A 30 -4.36 1.38 -1.03
CA SER A 30 -5.31 0.72 -0.13
C SER A 30 -6.58 0.34 -0.87
N VAL A 31 -7.14 -0.83 -0.57
CA VAL A 31 -8.47 -1.23 -1.08
C VAL A 31 -9.60 -0.57 -0.28
N LYS A 32 -9.31 -0.03 0.91
CA LYS A 32 -10.32 0.53 1.81
C LYS A 32 -10.99 1.77 1.25
N GLY A 33 -10.35 2.51 0.33
CA GLY A 33 -11.02 3.59 -0.38
C GLY A 33 -12.21 3.10 -1.21
N ASN A 34 -12.11 1.90 -1.79
CA ASN A 34 -13.13 1.32 -2.67
C ASN A 34 -14.29 0.71 -1.90
N ILE A 35 -13.97 -0.05 -0.84
CA ILE A 35 -14.96 -0.89 -0.16
C ILE A 35 -15.13 -0.53 1.32
N GLY A 36 -14.43 0.47 1.84
CA GLY A 36 -14.39 0.77 3.26
C GLY A 36 -13.55 -0.23 4.07
N HIS A 37 -13.55 -0.07 5.38
CA HIS A 37 -12.87 -0.97 6.30
C HIS A 37 -13.74 -2.21 6.57
N ARG A 38 -13.25 -3.40 6.18
CA ARG A 38 -13.98 -4.67 6.34
C ARG A 38 -13.54 -5.49 7.56
N GLU A 39 -13.09 -4.80 8.60
CA GLU A 39 -12.61 -5.38 9.86
C GLU A 39 -11.74 -6.62 9.64
N ILE A 40 -12.16 -7.78 10.15
CA ILE A 40 -11.48 -9.08 10.11
C ILE A 40 -11.15 -9.52 8.67
N THR A 41 -11.93 -9.09 7.69
CA THR A 41 -11.73 -9.45 6.27
C THR A 41 -10.90 -8.43 5.49
N SER A 42 -10.40 -7.38 6.14
CA SER A 42 -9.61 -6.32 5.47
C SER A 42 -8.31 -6.82 4.85
N PHE A 43 -7.68 -7.81 5.48
CA PHE A 43 -6.46 -8.43 4.94
C PHE A 43 -6.79 -9.24 3.69
N LEU A 44 -7.86 -10.07 3.73
CA LEU A 44 -8.31 -10.85 2.58
C LEU A 44 -8.70 -9.97 1.40
N ALA A 45 -9.42 -8.87 1.63
CA ALA A 45 -9.73 -7.91 0.57
C ALA A 45 -8.47 -7.29 -0.07
N SER A 46 -7.43 -7.06 0.73
CA SER A 46 -6.14 -6.57 0.22
C SER A 46 -5.43 -7.65 -0.60
N LEU A 47 -5.48 -8.91 -0.16
CA LEU A 47 -4.95 -10.04 -0.92
C LEU A 47 -5.68 -10.22 -2.26
N CYS A 48 -7.01 -10.10 -2.30
CA CYS A 48 -7.76 -10.12 -3.56
C CYS A 48 -7.31 -9.00 -4.51
N LYS A 49 -7.08 -7.78 -4.00
CA LYS A 49 -6.52 -6.68 -4.81
C LYS A 49 -5.15 -7.04 -5.38
N VAL A 50 -4.27 -7.69 -4.60
CA VAL A 50 -2.94 -8.11 -5.06
C VAL A 50 -3.02 -9.22 -6.09
N CYS A 51 -3.83 -10.26 -5.87
CA CYS A 51 -4.05 -11.32 -6.87
C CYS A 51 -4.55 -10.75 -8.20
N MET A 52 -5.50 -9.83 -8.16
CA MET A 52 -5.99 -9.15 -9.37
C MET A 52 -4.93 -8.26 -10.02
N THR A 53 -4.06 -7.62 -9.22
CA THR A 53 -2.94 -6.81 -9.73
C THR A 53 -1.96 -7.68 -10.51
N PHE A 54 -1.61 -8.86 -10.00
CA PHE A 54 -0.74 -9.80 -10.71
C PHE A 54 -1.42 -10.40 -11.95
N GLN A 55 -2.71 -10.73 -11.86
CA GLN A 55 -3.45 -11.29 -12.99
C GLN A 55 -3.59 -10.29 -14.15
N THR A 56 -3.80 -9.01 -13.84
CA THR A 56 -4.03 -7.97 -14.86
C THR A 56 -2.77 -7.20 -15.24
N GLY A 57 -1.70 -7.28 -14.44
CA GLY A 57 -0.50 -6.48 -14.60
C GLY A 57 -0.66 -5.01 -14.21
N ILE A 58 -1.78 -4.61 -13.59
CA ILE A 58 -2.12 -3.22 -13.30
C ILE A 58 -2.43 -3.03 -11.80
N ILE A 59 -1.75 -2.04 -11.20
CA ILE A 59 -2.07 -1.53 -9.86
C ILE A 59 -3.20 -0.51 -10.01
N PRO A 60 -4.39 -0.75 -9.43
CA PRO A 60 -5.49 0.18 -9.52
C PRO A 60 -5.23 1.41 -8.65
N LEU A 61 -5.74 2.57 -9.08
CA LEU A 61 -5.64 3.82 -8.33
C LEU A 61 -6.30 3.73 -6.94
N ASN A 62 -5.82 4.58 -6.04
CA ASN A 62 -6.49 4.87 -4.79
C ASN A 62 -7.69 5.78 -5.06
N VAL A 63 -8.89 5.22 -4.97
CA VAL A 63 -10.11 6.01 -5.15
C VAL A 63 -10.27 7.03 -4.03
N ASN A 64 -10.92 8.16 -4.33
CA ASN A 64 -11.13 9.29 -3.43
C ASN A 64 -9.83 10.00 -2.95
N LEU A 65 -8.67 9.63 -3.47
CA LEU A 65 -7.40 10.30 -3.17
C LEU A 65 -7.17 11.48 -4.12
N LYS A 66 -7.58 12.69 -3.70
CA LYS A 66 -7.33 13.94 -4.47
C LYS A 66 -5.99 14.58 -4.14
N THR A 67 -5.66 14.65 -2.85
CA THR A 67 -4.44 15.28 -2.35
C THR A 67 -3.79 14.31 -1.36
N PRO A 68 -2.57 13.83 -1.63
CA PRO A 68 -1.85 12.98 -0.69
C PRO A 68 -1.67 13.68 0.65
N ASN A 69 -1.72 12.93 1.76
CA ASN A 69 -1.54 13.50 3.09
C ASN A 69 -0.13 14.14 3.19
N PRO A 70 -0.01 15.45 3.46
CA PRO A 70 1.28 16.15 3.47
C PRO A 70 2.18 15.77 4.65
N ALA A 71 1.64 15.11 5.69
CA ALA A 71 2.43 14.61 6.81
C ALA A 71 3.20 13.31 6.47
N ILE A 72 2.90 12.67 5.34
CA ILE A 72 3.70 11.58 4.80
C ILE A 72 4.86 12.17 4.02
N ARG A 73 6.10 11.77 4.34
CA ARG A 73 7.32 12.24 3.68
C ARG A 73 7.54 11.48 2.35
N TRP A 74 6.61 11.65 1.40
CA TRP A 74 6.56 10.92 0.12
C TRP A 74 7.89 10.91 -0.62
N ASP A 75 8.42 12.10 -0.95
CA ASP A 75 9.66 12.24 -1.73
C ASP A 75 10.88 11.74 -0.98
N HIS A 76 10.98 12.06 0.32
CA HIS A 76 12.10 11.63 1.17
C HIS A 76 12.21 10.10 1.24
N TYR A 77 11.07 9.41 1.29
CA TYR A 77 11.00 7.94 1.40
C TYR A 77 10.76 7.22 0.07
N ARG A 78 10.73 7.95 -1.05
CA ARG A 78 10.44 7.40 -2.38
C ARG A 78 9.16 6.56 -2.33
N LEU A 79 8.13 7.08 -1.68
CA LEU A 79 6.79 6.51 -1.67
C LEU A 79 5.95 7.28 -2.67
N ARG A 80 5.21 6.58 -3.52
CA ARG A 80 4.34 7.21 -4.51
C ARG A 80 2.91 6.73 -4.35
N PRO A 81 1.95 7.60 -4.00
CA PRO A 81 0.55 7.20 -3.99
C PRO A 81 0.10 6.86 -5.42
N VAL A 82 -0.61 5.74 -5.59
CA VAL A 82 -1.16 5.37 -6.91
C VAL A 82 -2.41 6.23 -7.17
N THR A 83 -2.30 7.25 -8.02
CA THR A 83 -3.40 8.17 -8.38
C THR A 83 -4.03 7.84 -9.74
N GLU A 84 -3.38 6.98 -10.52
CA GLU A 84 -3.84 6.50 -11.82
C GLU A 84 -3.48 5.01 -11.99
N PRO A 85 -4.21 4.24 -12.82
CA PRO A 85 -3.87 2.85 -13.10
C PRO A 85 -2.42 2.74 -13.58
N THR A 86 -1.59 2.01 -12.85
CA THR A 86 -0.13 1.96 -13.07
C THR A 86 0.29 0.52 -13.35
N PRO A 87 1.09 0.22 -14.39
CA PRO A 87 1.65 -1.11 -14.60
C PRO A 87 2.49 -1.58 -13.40
N ILE A 88 2.31 -2.84 -12.99
CA ILE A 88 3.19 -3.44 -11.99
C ILE A 88 4.49 -3.90 -12.67
N THR A 89 5.62 -3.47 -12.12
CA THR A 89 6.95 -3.79 -12.65
C THR A 89 7.74 -4.59 -11.61
N SER A 90 8.51 -5.59 -12.06
CA SER A 90 9.50 -6.23 -11.20
C SER A 90 10.83 -5.49 -11.23
N ARG A 91 11.49 -5.44 -10.07
CA ARG A 91 12.91 -5.03 -9.94
C ARG A 91 13.83 -6.21 -9.70
N SER A 92 13.27 -7.41 -9.56
CA SER A 92 14.01 -8.64 -9.34
C SER A 92 14.52 -9.20 -10.67
N SER A 93 15.67 -9.86 -10.64
CA SER A 93 16.27 -10.50 -11.81
C SER A 93 15.44 -11.65 -12.37
N ASP A 94 14.59 -12.27 -11.55
CA ASP A 94 13.66 -13.33 -11.97
C ASP A 94 12.38 -12.79 -12.63
N GLY A 95 12.20 -11.46 -12.68
CA GLY A 95 11.07 -10.81 -13.34
C GLY A 95 9.75 -10.88 -12.56
N HIS A 96 9.72 -11.45 -11.35
CA HIS A 96 8.50 -11.55 -10.55
C HIS A 96 8.32 -10.30 -9.67
N PRO A 97 7.20 -9.56 -9.78
CA PRO A 97 6.93 -8.43 -8.91
C PRO A 97 6.55 -8.93 -7.51
N LEU A 98 6.95 -8.18 -6.47
CA LEU A 98 6.62 -8.47 -5.08
C LEU A 98 5.70 -7.38 -4.52
N VAL A 99 4.69 -7.77 -3.76
CA VAL A 99 3.75 -6.84 -3.12
C VAL A 99 3.66 -7.10 -1.63
N SER A 100 3.89 -6.05 -0.85
CA SER A 100 3.72 -6.02 0.60
C SER A 100 2.26 -5.71 0.96
N ILE A 101 1.68 -6.50 1.86
CA ILE A 101 0.36 -6.28 2.46
C ILE A 101 0.54 -6.13 3.97
N THR A 102 -0.05 -5.09 4.57
CA THR A 102 -0.01 -4.86 6.01
C THR A 102 -1.41 -4.55 6.55
N SER A 103 -1.75 -5.16 7.70
CA SER A 103 -2.98 -4.89 8.45
C SER A 103 -2.71 -4.82 9.95
N SER A 104 -3.32 -3.84 10.62
CA SER A 104 -3.21 -3.64 12.06
C SER A 104 -4.59 -3.76 12.70
N GLY A 105 -4.68 -4.48 13.81
CA GLY A 105 -5.88 -4.57 14.63
C GLY A 105 -5.88 -3.50 15.74
N ILE A 106 -7.06 -3.10 16.21
CA ILE A 106 -7.20 -2.11 17.29
C ILE A 106 -6.50 -2.53 18.59
N GLY A 107 -6.37 -3.83 18.85
CA GLY A 107 -5.63 -4.38 19.98
C GLY A 107 -4.11 -4.36 19.84
N GLY A 108 -3.56 -3.73 18.80
CA GLY A 108 -2.12 -3.63 18.56
C GLY A 108 -1.49 -4.84 17.86
N VAL A 109 -2.28 -5.85 17.51
CA VAL A 109 -1.80 -7.01 16.73
C VAL A 109 -1.64 -6.61 15.27
N ASN A 110 -0.42 -6.74 14.74
CA ASN A 110 -0.08 -6.41 13.37
C ASN A 110 0.20 -7.68 12.56
N GLY A 111 -0.29 -7.72 11.33
CA GLY A 111 0.00 -8.76 10.35
C GLY A 111 0.59 -8.16 9.09
N HIS A 112 1.59 -8.84 8.54
CA HIS A 112 2.27 -8.44 7.31
C HIS A 112 2.56 -9.68 6.46
N ALA A 113 2.43 -9.56 5.14
CA ALA A 113 2.82 -10.59 4.19
C ALA A 113 3.46 -9.98 2.95
N LEU A 114 4.37 -10.74 2.36
CA LEU A 114 4.93 -10.50 1.05
C LEU A 114 4.35 -11.56 0.11
N ILE A 115 3.75 -11.10 -0.99
CA ILE A 115 3.19 -11.95 -2.05
C ILE A 115 4.02 -11.77 -3.32
#